data_AF-A0AAN6IVK6-F1
#
_entry.id   AF-A0AAN6IVK6-F1
#
_cell.length_a   1.000
_cell.length_b   1.000
_cell.length_c   1.000
_cell.angle_alpha   90.00
_cell.angle_beta   90.00
_cell.angle_gamma   90.00
#
_symmetry.space_group_name_H-M   'P 1'
#
loop_
_entity.id
_entity.type
_entity.pdbx_description
1 polymer ?
#
loop_
_entity_poly.entity_id
_entity_poly.type
_entity_poly.pdbx_seq_one_letter_code
_entity_poly.pdbx_strand_id
1 'polypeptide(L)'
;MAPRKIIIDTDPGVDDILAILLAFSAPPEKLQVLLISVTYGNIDVQNCLRNAISLFYHVEKKIRWRESVGRSCGFETLRKSKPVVAVGPEGPLTDNTLMADFLYGRDRLGRVRSSHLHLTPSETWEHVFEVAIKSTAPEQGKIAEEMNKMDSLFTQSQRPAHLEILKSLRDNEPDSITIVAIGPMTNLALAAAEDPETFLKVKEIVVMGGCIDEAANVGYQSLSHPKQVPKINEPSFRLIKQAPGPIRDMLNIRNQMTPIAEFNTYADPVAAARVYALTSPKPHTTMPPGPPPPLGSGRGIPPPPSLSSYPDNLSKRLKFTLFPVDITGKHVLTRGDFDASLQPHLAAKSPLAEWVSAFMSATFDKTESLCPEVSSDAVEVQVHDPLTTWYCVDDDNPKWKFNEAEDLRVETTGQWTRGMFVTNQNTRDQKDDHGDSEAAGETDWMTEGNGNRINRCVRSPGQDTFGRLLLKRIFGA
;
A
#
# COMPACT_ATOMS: atom_id res chain seq x y z
N MET A 1 23.47 -1.73 15.79
CA MET A 1 22.21 -1.05 16.19
C MET A 1 21.13 -2.11 16.33
N ALA A 2 20.07 -1.86 17.11
CA ALA A 2 18.91 -2.75 17.14
C ALA A 2 18.20 -2.74 15.76
N PRO A 3 17.58 -3.86 15.33
CA PRO A 3 16.87 -3.89 14.06
C PRO A 3 15.70 -2.90 14.07
N ARG A 4 15.43 -2.31 12.91
CA ARG A 4 14.28 -1.42 12.73
C ARG A 4 12.99 -2.23 12.80
N LYS A 5 12.13 -1.90 13.77
CA LYS A 5 10.81 -2.51 13.91
C LYS A 5 9.84 -1.86 12.93
N ILE A 6 9.16 -2.66 12.12
CA ILE A 6 8.17 -2.18 11.16
C ILE A 6 6.81 -2.85 11.30
N ILE A 7 5.77 -2.09 10.97
CA ILE A 7 4.43 -2.58 10.65
C ILE A 7 4.25 -2.36 9.14
N ILE A 8 3.72 -3.34 8.42
CA ILE A 8 3.35 -3.21 7.01
C ILE A 8 1.83 -3.14 6.93
N ASP A 9 1.28 -2.01 6.47
CA ASP A 9 -0.14 -1.82 6.20
C ASP A 9 -0.39 -1.88 4.69
N THR A 10 -1.14 -2.87 4.22
CA THR A 10 -1.10 -3.35 2.83
C THR A 10 -2.43 -3.93 2.35
N ASP A 11 -2.70 -3.90 1.05
CA ASP A 11 -3.80 -4.60 0.38
C ASP A 11 -3.27 -5.66 -0.62
N PRO A 12 -2.72 -6.80 -0.14
CA PRO A 12 -1.76 -7.59 -0.90
C PRO A 12 -2.15 -7.92 -2.36
N GLY A 13 -1.51 -7.23 -3.30
CA GLY A 13 -1.44 -7.54 -4.72
C GLY A 13 -0.04 -7.95 -5.16
N VAL A 14 0.24 -7.88 -6.46
CA VAL A 14 1.53 -8.30 -7.04
C VAL A 14 2.71 -7.56 -6.40
N ASP A 15 2.64 -6.24 -6.32
CA ASP A 15 3.73 -5.39 -5.81
C ASP A 15 3.89 -5.51 -4.29
N ASP A 16 2.79 -5.55 -3.53
CA ASP A 16 2.80 -5.78 -2.09
C ASP A 16 3.47 -7.10 -1.72
N ILE A 17 3.16 -8.17 -2.45
CA ILE A 17 3.72 -9.50 -2.21
C ILE A 17 5.24 -9.45 -2.39
N LEU A 18 5.74 -8.76 -3.41
CA LEU A 18 7.16 -8.53 -3.60
C LEU A 18 7.76 -7.67 -2.48
N ALA A 19 7.03 -6.66 -1.99
CA ALA A 19 7.47 -5.81 -0.89
C ALA A 19 7.58 -6.60 0.43
N ILE A 20 6.62 -7.47 0.74
CA ILE A 20 6.65 -8.30 1.95
C ILE A 20 7.75 -9.37 1.83
N LEU A 21 7.93 -9.98 0.65
CA LEU A 21 9.05 -10.91 0.40
C LEU A 21 10.42 -10.22 0.56
N LEU A 22 10.55 -8.97 0.12
CA LEU A 22 11.75 -8.16 0.36
C LEU A 22 11.97 -7.93 1.86
N ALA A 23 10.93 -7.57 2.62
CA ALA A 23 11.02 -7.37 4.06
C ALA A 23 11.46 -8.65 4.79
N PHE A 24 10.87 -9.80 4.44
CA PHE A 24 11.20 -11.08 5.05
C PHE A 24 12.60 -11.58 4.70
N SER A 25 13.12 -11.23 3.52
CA SER A 25 14.49 -11.56 3.07
C SER A 25 15.55 -10.57 3.55
N ALA A 26 15.16 -9.50 4.25
CA ALA A 26 16.11 -8.58 4.84
C ALA A 26 16.93 -9.27 5.95
N PRO A 27 18.15 -8.77 6.25
CA PRO A 27 18.94 -9.29 7.36
C PRO A 27 18.25 -9.00 8.70
N PRO A 28 18.22 -9.96 9.64
CA PRO A 28 17.52 -9.87 10.92
C PRO A 28 18.12 -8.85 11.91
N GLU A 29 19.29 -8.30 11.59
CA GLU A 29 19.93 -7.17 12.28
C GLU A 29 19.52 -5.81 11.72
N LYS A 30 18.94 -5.76 10.50
CA LYS A 30 18.45 -4.52 9.86
C LYS A 30 16.96 -4.33 10.10
N LEU A 31 16.15 -5.39 10.02
CA LEU A 31 14.69 -5.27 10.04
C LEU A 31 14.01 -6.30 10.98
N GLN A 32 12.87 -5.92 11.54
CA GLN A 32 11.95 -6.81 12.27
C GLN A 32 10.51 -6.44 11.88
N VAL A 33 9.77 -7.37 11.28
CA VAL A 33 8.34 -7.17 10.94
C VAL A 33 7.49 -7.60 12.13
N LEU A 34 6.78 -6.65 12.75
CA LEU A 34 5.93 -6.89 13.91
C LEU A 34 4.50 -7.27 13.54
N LEU A 35 3.95 -6.58 12.54
CA LEU A 35 2.55 -6.68 12.14
C LEU A 35 2.45 -6.52 10.62
N ILE A 36 1.61 -7.35 10.00
CA ILE A 36 1.03 -7.12 8.69
C ILE A 36 -0.45 -6.80 8.93
N SER A 37 -0.81 -5.53 8.78
CA SER A 37 -2.19 -5.09 8.79
C SER A 37 -2.73 -5.10 7.36
N VAL A 38 -3.76 -5.91 7.15
CA VAL A 38 -4.40 -6.06 5.84
C VAL A 38 -5.54 -5.06 5.73
N THR A 39 -5.61 -4.30 4.65
CA THR A 39 -6.74 -3.45 4.29
C THR A 39 -7.33 -3.89 2.95
N TYR A 40 -8.55 -3.42 2.67
CA TYR A 40 -9.07 -3.46 1.31
C TYR A 40 -8.25 -2.51 0.43
N GLY A 41 -8.41 -2.67 -0.87
CA GLY A 41 -8.11 -1.58 -1.78
C GLY A 41 -8.58 -1.98 -3.15
N ASN A 42 -7.65 -2.55 -3.87
CA ASN A 42 -7.80 -2.88 -5.26
C ASN A 42 -8.78 -4.10 -5.39
N ILE A 43 -8.74 -5.03 -4.46
CA ILE A 43 -9.77 -6.08 -4.19
C ILE A 43 -10.31 -5.92 -2.77
N ASP A 44 -11.38 -6.66 -2.44
CA ASP A 44 -11.93 -6.69 -1.10
C ASP A 44 -10.91 -7.27 -0.10
N VAL A 45 -11.05 -6.85 1.16
CA VAL A 45 -10.13 -7.20 2.24
C VAL A 45 -9.98 -8.73 2.44
N GLN A 46 -11.01 -9.52 2.12
CA GLN A 46 -10.93 -10.98 2.26
C GLN A 46 -10.03 -11.59 1.18
N ASN A 47 -10.10 -11.08 -0.06
CA ASN A 47 -9.16 -11.47 -1.09
C ASN A 47 -7.74 -10.92 -0.83
N CYS A 48 -7.59 -9.74 -0.25
CA CYS A 48 -6.30 -9.25 0.23
C CYS A 48 -5.69 -10.21 1.28
N LEU A 49 -6.50 -10.67 2.23
CA LEU A 49 -6.10 -11.65 3.24
C LEU A 49 -5.71 -12.99 2.60
N ARG A 50 -6.48 -13.48 1.61
CA ARG A 50 -6.14 -14.69 0.83
C ARG A 50 -4.73 -14.62 0.25
N ASN A 51 -4.36 -13.48 -0.30
CA ASN A 51 -3.05 -13.26 -0.89
C ASN A 51 -1.94 -13.26 0.17
N ALA A 52 -2.16 -12.63 1.33
CA ALA A 52 -1.24 -12.72 2.46
C ALA A 52 -1.04 -14.15 2.97
N ILE A 53 -2.12 -14.94 3.11
CA ILE A 53 -2.03 -16.34 3.53
C ILE A 53 -1.31 -17.20 2.49
N SER A 54 -1.59 -16.97 1.20
CA SER A 54 -0.90 -17.66 0.11
C SER A 54 0.61 -17.38 0.12
N LEU A 55 1.00 -16.14 0.42
CA LEU A 55 2.41 -15.78 0.63
C LEU A 55 3.06 -16.63 1.73
N PHE A 56 2.47 -16.68 2.93
CA PHE A 56 3.04 -17.48 4.03
C PHE A 56 3.13 -18.97 3.67
N TYR A 57 2.11 -19.51 3.00
CA TYR A 57 2.09 -20.90 2.54
C TYR A 57 3.26 -21.21 1.59
N HIS A 58 3.52 -20.36 0.59
CA HIS A 58 4.61 -20.57 -0.36
C HIS A 58 5.99 -20.30 0.22
N VAL A 59 6.10 -19.36 1.17
CA VAL A 59 7.34 -19.14 1.93
C VAL A 59 7.67 -20.37 2.79
N GLU A 60 6.68 -20.95 3.47
CA GLU A 60 6.88 -22.17 4.25
C GLU A 60 7.31 -23.36 3.37
N LYS A 61 6.64 -23.55 2.23
CA LYS A 61 7.05 -24.55 1.23
C LYS A 61 8.49 -24.35 0.77
N LYS A 62 8.89 -23.11 0.49
CA LYS A 62 10.28 -22.80 0.10
C LYS A 62 11.25 -23.12 1.24
N ILE A 63 10.96 -22.76 2.49
CA ILE A 63 11.83 -23.05 3.63
C ILE A 63 12.04 -24.57 3.76
N ARG A 64 10.96 -25.35 3.77
CA ARG A 64 11.01 -26.83 3.86
C ARG A 64 11.75 -27.44 2.67
N TRP A 65 11.51 -26.92 1.46
CA TRP A 65 12.22 -27.36 0.26
C TRP A 65 13.73 -27.09 0.37
N ARG A 66 14.15 -25.89 0.80
CA ARG A 66 15.57 -25.53 0.99
C ARG A 66 16.26 -26.42 2.02
N GLU A 67 15.58 -26.70 3.13
CA GLU A 67 16.06 -27.64 4.15
C GLU A 67 16.27 -29.05 3.57
N SER A 68 15.31 -29.55 2.78
CA SER A 68 15.38 -30.88 2.16
C SER A 68 16.53 -31.02 1.15
N VAL A 69 16.99 -29.91 0.56
CA VAL A 69 18.13 -29.89 -0.39
C VAL A 69 19.43 -29.36 0.25
N GLY A 70 19.49 -29.25 1.59
CA GLY A 70 20.69 -28.85 2.32
C GLY A 70 21.13 -27.40 2.13
N ARG A 71 20.21 -26.49 1.76
CA ARG A 71 20.46 -25.05 1.63
C ARG A 71 20.03 -24.31 2.90
N SER A 72 20.61 -23.12 3.12
CA SER A 72 20.13 -22.20 4.16
C SER A 72 18.65 -21.93 3.97
N CYS A 73 17.85 -21.85 5.03
CA CYS A 73 16.39 -21.72 4.91
C CYS A 73 15.94 -20.40 4.25
N GLY A 74 16.79 -19.36 4.34
CA GLY A 74 16.46 -18.00 3.93
C GLY A 74 15.39 -17.37 4.81
N PHE A 75 14.98 -16.15 4.47
CA PHE A 75 13.98 -15.37 5.19
C PHE A 75 14.24 -15.26 6.70
N GLU A 76 15.49 -14.97 7.09
CA GLU A 76 15.87 -15.00 8.50
C GLU A 76 15.09 -13.99 9.35
N THR A 77 14.72 -12.83 8.79
CA THR A 77 13.88 -11.85 9.48
C THR A 77 12.53 -12.45 9.91
N LEU A 78 11.83 -13.13 8.99
CA LEU A 78 10.56 -13.79 9.29
C LEU A 78 10.73 -14.92 10.32
N ARG A 79 11.78 -15.74 10.16
CA ARG A 79 12.03 -16.85 11.08
C ARG A 79 12.44 -16.40 12.48
N LYS A 80 13.09 -15.24 12.61
CA LYS A 80 13.51 -14.69 13.90
C LYS A 80 12.35 -14.06 14.66
N SER A 81 11.41 -13.44 13.94
CA SER A 81 10.24 -12.79 14.53
C SER A 81 9.03 -12.97 13.63
N LYS A 82 8.10 -13.83 14.06
CA LYS A 82 6.84 -14.06 13.36
C LYS A 82 5.97 -12.80 13.48
N PRO A 83 5.50 -12.21 12.37
CA PRO A 83 4.60 -11.07 12.43
C PRO A 83 3.22 -11.51 12.92
N VAL A 84 2.52 -10.57 13.55
CA VAL A 84 1.07 -10.66 13.71
C VAL A 84 0.41 -10.35 12.37
N VAL A 85 -0.71 -10.99 12.05
CA VAL A 85 -1.56 -10.64 10.89
C VAL A 85 -2.92 -10.22 11.41
N ALA A 86 -3.35 -9.00 11.06
CA ALA A 86 -4.63 -8.45 11.49
C ALA A 86 -5.40 -7.89 10.30
N VAL A 87 -6.73 -7.97 10.35
CA VAL A 87 -7.61 -7.62 9.23
C VAL A 87 -8.31 -6.29 9.52
N GLY A 88 -8.28 -5.39 8.55
CA GLY A 88 -8.87 -4.06 8.58
C GLY A 88 -10.32 -4.02 8.10
N PRO A 89 -10.85 -2.81 7.84
CA PRO A 89 -12.22 -2.63 7.36
C PRO A 89 -12.40 -3.14 5.92
N GLU A 90 -13.65 -3.40 5.55
CA GLU A 90 -14.03 -3.89 4.20
C GLU A 90 -14.08 -2.78 3.13
N GLY A 91 -13.98 -1.51 3.52
CA GLY A 91 -14.12 -0.38 2.61
C GLY A 91 -13.73 0.98 3.21
N PRO A 92 -13.81 2.05 2.39
CA PRO A 92 -13.36 3.39 2.76
C PRO A 92 -14.24 4.06 3.82
N LEU A 93 -13.70 5.12 4.43
CA LEU A 93 -14.40 5.87 5.48
C LEU A 93 -15.73 6.51 5.04
N THR A 94 -15.79 7.10 3.86
CA THR A 94 -16.93 7.94 3.45
C THR A 94 -17.58 7.49 2.14
N ASP A 95 -17.17 6.33 1.59
CA ASP A 95 -17.39 6.00 0.19
C ASP A 95 -17.77 4.56 -0.10
N ASN A 96 -18.20 4.29 -1.34
CA ASN A 96 -18.37 2.92 -1.81
C ASN A 96 -17.01 2.35 -2.21
N THR A 97 -16.72 1.11 -1.81
CA THR A 97 -15.52 0.37 -2.23
C THR A 97 -15.46 0.29 -3.77
N LEU A 98 -14.36 0.76 -4.36
CA LEU A 98 -14.10 0.69 -5.80
C LEU A 98 -13.08 -0.42 -6.08
N MET A 99 -13.50 -1.50 -6.73
CA MET A 99 -12.63 -2.63 -7.10
C MET A 99 -12.06 -2.39 -8.52
N ALA A 100 -10.74 -2.53 -8.69
CA ALA A 100 -10.09 -2.41 -10.01
C ALA A 100 -9.71 -3.78 -10.63
N ASP A 101 -10.69 -4.68 -10.78
CA ASP A 101 -10.55 -6.09 -11.22
C ASP A 101 -9.81 -6.33 -12.56
N PHE A 102 -9.46 -5.27 -13.30
CA PHE A 102 -8.97 -5.35 -14.69
C PHE A 102 -7.48 -5.68 -14.83
N LEU A 103 -6.66 -5.29 -13.84
CA LEU A 103 -5.19 -5.32 -13.98
C LEU A 103 -4.60 -6.71 -13.78
N TYR A 104 -4.92 -7.35 -12.65
CA TYR A 104 -4.23 -8.56 -12.22
C TYR A 104 -5.20 -9.75 -12.08
N GLY A 105 -6.40 -9.66 -12.65
CA GLY A 105 -7.49 -10.63 -12.46
C GLY A 105 -8.24 -10.44 -11.13
N ARG A 106 -9.33 -11.20 -10.94
CA ARG A 106 -10.21 -11.08 -9.76
C ARG A 106 -9.53 -11.42 -8.42
N ASP A 107 -8.41 -12.14 -8.45
CA ASP A 107 -7.62 -12.49 -7.26
C ASP A 107 -6.36 -11.62 -7.10
N ARG A 108 -6.11 -10.71 -8.05
CA ARG A 108 -4.91 -9.89 -8.20
C ARG A 108 -3.57 -10.61 -8.25
N LEU A 109 -3.59 -11.91 -8.49
CA LEU A 109 -2.40 -12.71 -8.70
C LEU A 109 -2.48 -13.40 -10.06
N GLY A 110 -2.96 -12.70 -11.09
CA GLY A 110 -3.00 -13.23 -12.46
C GLY A 110 -4.02 -14.36 -12.66
N ARG A 111 -5.07 -14.44 -11.83
CA ARG A 111 -6.03 -15.56 -11.81
C ARG A 111 -5.43 -16.89 -11.38
N VAL A 112 -4.27 -16.89 -10.71
CA VAL A 112 -3.58 -18.09 -10.19
C VAL A 112 -4.53 -19.02 -9.45
N ARG A 113 -5.53 -18.50 -8.72
CA ARG A 113 -6.53 -19.33 -8.02
C ARG A 113 -7.33 -20.24 -8.96
N SER A 114 -7.68 -19.72 -10.13
CA SER A 114 -8.49 -20.44 -11.12
C SER A 114 -7.65 -21.21 -12.13
N SER A 115 -6.45 -20.72 -12.48
CA SER A 115 -5.59 -21.32 -13.50
C SER A 115 -4.58 -22.31 -12.93
N HIS A 116 -4.20 -22.17 -11.65
CA HIS A 116 -3.18 -22.98 -10.97
C HIS A 116 -3.68 -23.47 -9.60
N LEU A 117 -4.74 -24.29 -9.61
CA LEU A 117 -5.37 -24.80 -8.38
C LEU A 117 -4.38 -25.49 -7.42
N HIS A 118 -3.35 -26.15 -7.95
CA HIS A 118 -2.28 -26.81 -7.17
C HIS A 118 -1.36 -25.83 -6.40
N LEU A 119 -1.34 -24.55 -6.78
CA LEU A 119 -0.63 -23.48 -6.09
C LEU A 119 -1.51 -22.74 -5.08
N THR A 120 -2.81 -23.05 -5.02
CA THR A 120 -3.75 -22.40 -4.12
C THR A 120 -3.87 -23.21 -2.82
N PRO A 121 -3.66 -22.60 -1.64
CA PRO A 121 -3.92 -23.28 -0.36
C PRO A 121 -5.39 -23.68 -0.23
N SER A 122 -5.69 -24.72 0.56
CA SER A 122 -7.08 -25.04 0.92
C SER A 122 -7.72 -23.90 1.73
N GLU A 123 -9.00 -23.60 1.49
CA GLU A 123 -9.76 -22.49 2.11
C GLU A 123 -10.11 -22.71 3.61
N THR A 124 -9.45 -23.68 4.24
CA THR A 124 -9.54 -24.01 5.66
C THR A 124 -9.18 -22.85 6.60
N TRP A 125 -8.56 -21.77 6.08
CA TRP A 125 -8.15 -20.58 6.85
C TRP A 125 -9.24 -19.49 6.95
N GLU A 126 -10.29 -19.52 6.11
CA GLU A 126 -11.36 -18.49 6.09
C GLU A 126 -12.08 -18.40 7.44
N HIS A 127 -12.46 -19.56 7.98
CA HIS A 127 -13.16 -19.70 9.26
C HIS A 127 -12.33 -19.20 10.46
N VAL A 128 -11.00 -19.11 10.32
CA VAL A 128 -10.13 -18.70 11.42
C VAL A 128 -10.23 -17.20 11.65
N PHE A 129 -10.35 -16.42 10.58
CA PHE A 129 -10.53 -14.96 10.64
C PHE A 129 -12.02 -14.56 10.77
N GLU A 130 -12.95 -15.40 10.33
CA GLU A 130 -14.41 -15.17 10.49
C GLU A 130 -14.89 -15.20 11.96
N VAL A 131 -14.21 -15.93 12.85
CA VAL A 131 -14.53 -15.96 14.30
C VAL A 131 -14.36 -14.58 14.96
N ALA A 132 -13.57 -13.67 14.38
CA ALA A 132 -13.46 -12.29 14.84
C ALA A 132 -14.73 -11.46 14.58
N ILE A 133 -15.64 -11.92 13.71
CA ILE A 133 -16.77 -11.13 13.22
C ILE A 133 -18.14 -11.70 13.67
N LYS A 134 -18.32 -13.02 13.91
CA LYS A 134 -19.65 -13.60 14.26
C LYS A 134 -19.66 -14.85 15.20
N SER A 135 -19.70 -14.62 16.53
CA SER A 135 -20.29 -15.43 17.65
C SER A 135 -19.90 -16.91 18.00
N THR A 136 -19.70 -17.13 19.32
CA THR A 136 -19.87 -18.30 20.24
C THR A 136 -19.17 -19.68 20.05
N ALA A 137 -18.13 -19.89 20.88
CA ALA A 137 -17.77 -20.92 21.89
C ALA A 137 -17.54 -22.45 21.66
N PRO A 138 -18.27 -23.28 20.88
CA PRO A 138 -17.94 -24.73 20.84
C PRO A 138 -16.97 -25.16 19.73
N GLU A 139 -16.83 -24.41 18.63
CA GLU A 139 -16.00 -24.79 17.47
C GLU A 139 -14.55 -24.27 17.52
N GLN A 140 -14.24 -23.45 18.53
CA GLN A 140 -12.91 -22.82 18.72
C GLN A 140 -11.78 -23.84 18.96
N GLY A 141 -12.09 -25.02 19.53
CA GLY A 141 -11.08 -26.00 19.95
C GLY A 141 -10.43 -26.80 18.81
N LYS A 142 -11.19 -27.19 17.78
CA LYS A 142 -10.68 -28.07 16.71
C LYS A 142 -9.86 -27.34 15.66
N ILE A 143 -10.18 -26.08 15.39
CA ILE A 143 -9.49 -25.23 14.40
C ILE A 143 -8.15 -24.74 14.94
N ALA A 144 -8.09 -24.36 16.22
CA ALA A 144 -6.84 -24.06 16.91
C ALA A 144 -5.90 -25.29 16.95
N GLU A 145 -6.44 -26.51 17.04
CA GLU A 145 -5.64 -27.75 16.99
C GLU A 145 -5.05 -28.05 15.61
N GLU A 146 -5.70 -27.69 14.49
CA GLU A 146 -5.14 -27.89 13.15
C GLU A 146 -4.07 -26.84 12.79
N MET A 147 -4.24 -25.59 13.21
CA MET A 147 -3.22 -24.56 13.03
C MET A 147 -2.03 -24.71 13.97
N ASN A 148 -2.24 -25.22 15.19
CA ASN A 148 -1.15 -25.60 16.10
C ASN A 148 -0.35 -26.82 15.61
N LYS A 149 -0.82 -27.54 14.58
CA LYS A 149 -0.07 -28.65 13.95
C LYS A 149 0.88 -28.17 12.84
N MET A 150 0.82 -26.91 12.44
CA MET A 150 1.77 -26.27 11.53
C MET A 150 2.62 -25.29 12.33
N ASP A 151 3.94 -25.26 12.12
CA ASP A 151 4.80 -24.18 12.63
C ASP A 151 4.49 -22.88 11.85
N SER A 152 3.30 -22.30 12.06
CA SER A 152 2.79 -21.15 11.31
C SER A 152 3.82 -20.02 11.33
N LEU A 153 4.11 -19.46 10.16
CA LEU A 153 5.07 -18.35 10.00
C LEU A 153 4.53 -17.00 10.51
N PHE A 154 3.27 -16.95 10.93
CA PHE A 154 2.64 -15.76 11.49
C PHE A 154 1.75 -16.10 12.69
N THR A 155 1.43 -15.07 13.48
CA THR A 155 0.42 -15.14 14.54
C THR A 155 -0.84 -14.41 14.07
N GLN A 156 -1.99 -15.05 14.13
CA GLN A 156 -3.22 -14.36 13.80
C GLN A 156 -3.71 -13.47 14.93
N SER A 157 -4.17 -12.25 14.60
CA SER A 157 -4.94 -11.42 15.52
C SER A 157 -6.45 -11.61 15.33
N GLN A 158 -7.17 -11.62 16.45
CA GLN A 158 -8.63 -11.52 16.50
C GLN A 158 -9.10 -10.07 16.62
N ARG A 159 -8.17 -9.12 16.68
CA ARG A 159 -8.43 -7.69 16.81
C ARG A 159 -8.36 -7.03 15.42
N PRO A 160 -9.25 -6.06 15.14
CA PRO A 160 -9.15 -5.25 13.93
C PRO A 160 -7.78 -4.60 13.78
N ALA A 161 -7.28 -4.52 12.53
CA ALA A 161 -5.94 -4.04 12.23
C ALA A 161 -5.59 -2.69 12.88
N HIS A 162 -6.48 -1.70 12.79
CA HIS A 162 -6.27 -0.38 13.41
C HIS A 162 -6.04 -0.44 14.93
N LEU A 163 -6.72 -1.35 15.64
CA LEU A 163 -6.52 -1.53 17.08
C LEU A 163 -5.26 -2.36 17.38
N GLU A 164 -4.86 -3.28 16.50
CA GLU A 164 -3.61 -4.04 16.64
C GLU A 164 -2.37 -3.16 16.39
N ILE A 165 -2.49 -2.17 15.50
CA ILE A 165 -1.51 -1.08 15.33
C ILE A 165 -1.35 -0.32 16.65
N LEU A 166 -2.44 0.16 17.24
CA LEU A 166 -2.39 0.89 18.51
C LEU A 166 -1.83 0.04 19.66
N LYS A 167 -2.21 -1.24 19.72
CA LYS A 167 -1.62 -2.19 20.69
C LYS A 167 -0.10 -2.29 20.50
N SER A 168 0.37 -2.49 19.27
CA SER A 168 1.80 -2.59 18.97
C SER A 168 2.56 -1.32 19.37
N LEU A 169 1.98 -0.13 19.14
CA LEU A 169 2.54 1.15 19.56
C LEU A 169 2.52 1.36 21.09
N ARG A 170 1.56 0.78 21.82
CA ARG A 170 1.54 0.81 23.30
C ARG A 170 2.57 -0.13 23.91
N ASP A 171 2.76 -1.30 23.32
CA ASP A 171 3.61 -2.37 23.84
C ASP A 171 5.11 -2.13 23.55
N ASN A 172 5.46 -1.06 22.83
CA ASN A 172 6.83 -0.72 22.46
C ASN A 172 7.17 0.71 22.87
N GLU A 173 8.47 0.98 23.03
CA GLU A 173 8.96 2.33 23.30
C GLU A 173 8.49 3.33 22.23
N PRO A 174 8.11 4.56 22.61
CA PRO A 174 7.84 5.63 21.65
C PRO A 174 9.00 5.80 20.66
N ASP A 175 8.68 6.20 19.43
CA ASP A 175 9.64 6.44 18.36
C ASP A 175 10.49 5.22 17.95
N SER A 176 10.03 4.00 18.26
CA SER A 176 10.74 2.75 17.92
C SER A 176 10.16 2.00 16.71
N ILE A 177 8.90 2.23 16.35
CA ILE A 177 8.20 1.52 15.26
C ILE A 177 7.99 2.45 14.07
N THR A 178 8.30 1.96 12.86
CA THR A 178 7.89 2.59 11.60
C THR A 178 6.69 1.87 11.00
N ILE A 179 5.72 2.61 10.49
CA ILE A 179 4.64 2.03 9.68
C ILE A 179 4.99 2.23 8.21
N VAL A 180 4.98 1.16 7.43
CA VAL A 180 5.12 1.16 5.98
C VAL A 180 3.74 0.96 5.38
N ALA A 181 3.12 2.03 4.91
CA ALA A 181 1.78 2.02 4.33
C ALA A 181 1.89 1.92 2.81
N ILE A 182 1.52 0.76 2.27
CA ILE A 182 1.55 0.43 0.85
C ILE A 182 0.17 0.09 0.29
N GLY A 183 -0.89 0.26 1.10
CA GLY A 183 -2.27 0.26 0.67
C GLY A 183 -3.05 1.51 1.11
N PRO A 184 -4.38 1.53 0.94
CA PRO A 184 -5.22 2.64 1.40
C PRO A 184 -5.10 2.88 2.92
N MET A 185 -4.91 4.13 3.33
CA MET A 185 -4.59 4.49 4.73
C MET A 185 -5.78 4.40 5.71
N THR A 186 -6.84 3.65 5.40
CA THR A 186 -8.05 3.54 6.21
C THR A 186 -7.76 2.98 7.61
N ASN A 187 -6.93 1.94 7.71
CA ASN A 187 -6.48 1.41 9.00
C ASN A 187 -5.78 2.49 9.85
N LEU A 188 -4.95 3.32 9.22
CA LEU A 188 -4.19 4.36 9.92
C LEU A 188 -5.09 5.51 10.35
N ALA A 189 -6.03 5.93 9.51
CA ALA A 189 -7.00 6.96 9.85
C ALA A 189 -7.93 6.51 11.00
N LEU A 190 -8.34 5.25 11.02
CA LEU A 190 -9.10 4.66 12.12
C LEU A 190 -8.28 4.60 13.41
N ALA A 191 -7.01 4.14 13.35
CA ALA A 191 -6.13 4.08 14.50
C ALA A 191 -5.88 5.48 15.09
N ALA A 192 -5.60 6.44 14.23
CA ALA A 192 -5.41 7.83 14.60
C ALA A 192 -6.68 8.46 15.21
N ALA A 193 -7.86 8.15 14.69
CA ALA A 193 -9.11 8.69 15.24
C ALA A 193 -9.49 8.07 16.58
N GLU A 194 -9.17 6.79 16.78
CA GLU A 194 -9.43 6.05 18.03
C GLU A 194 -8.54 6.55 19.18
N ASP A 195 -7.23 6.68 18.94
CA ASP A 195 -6.26 7.12 19.96
C ASP A 195 -5.09 7.89 19.30
N PRO A 196 -5.26 9.20 19.05
CA PRO A 196 -4.27 10.01 18.37
C PRO A 196 -2.91 10.03 19.08
N GLU A 197 -2.91 10.07 20.40
CA GLU A 197 -1.69 10.14 21.22
C GLU A 197 -0.88 8.85 21.16
N THR A 198 -1.55 7.69 21.26
CA THR A 198 -0.89 6.41 21.03
C THR A 198 -0.42 6.28 19.58
N PHE A 199 -1.23 6.68 18.60
CA PHE A 199 -0.85 6.60 17.20
C PHE A 199 0.41 7.42 16.91
N LEU A 200 0.51 8.62 17.50
CA LEU A 200 1.67 9.48 17.36
C LEU A 200 2.94 8.87 17.95
N LYS A 201 2.89 7.88 18.84
CA LYS A 201 4.12 7.19 19.32
C LYS A 201 4.93 6.52 18.20
N VAL A 202 4.38 6.38 17.00
CA VAL A 202 5.13 5.94 15.82
C VAL A 202 6.37 6.83 15.58
N LYS A 203 7.46 6.21 15.12
CA LYS A 203 8.70 6.90 14.73
C LYS A 203 8.50 7.73 13.47
N GLU A 204 7.93 7.10 12.45
CA GLU A 204 7.53 7.71 11.19
C GLU A 204 6.58 6.78 10.43
N ILE A 205 5.83 7.36 9.51
CA ILE A 205 5.08 6.62 8.49
C ILE A 205 5.77 6.81 7.15
N VAL A 206 6.07 5.70 6.49
CA VAL A 206 6.61 5.65 5.13
C VAL A 206 5.48 5.21 4.21
N VAL A 207 5.11 6.04 3.25
CA VAL A 207 3.92 5.82 2.42
C VAL A 207 4.29 5.67 0.95
N MET A 208 3.81 4.59 0.31
CA MET A 208 3.64 4.55 -1.13
C MET A 208 2.28 5.16 -1.44
N GLY A 209 2.27 6.28 -2.16
CA GLY A 209 1.01 6.85 -2.62
C GLY A 209 1.16 8.24 -3.22
N GLY A 210 0.14 8.62 -3.97
CA GLY A 210 0.04 9.93 -4.61
C GLY A 210 0.95 10.13 -5.82
N CYS A 211 0.74 11.26 -6.48
CA CYS A 211 1.47 11.70 -7.67
C CYS A 211 1.43 13.22 -7.71
N ILE A 212 2.54 13.88 -8.09
CA ILE A 212 2.66 15.34 -8.01
C ILE A 212 2.98 15.97 -9.36
N ASP A 213 4.12 15.60 -9.94
CA ASP A 213 4.67 16.19 -11.16
C ASP A 213 4.31 15.34 -12.40
N GLU A 214 4.14 14.03 -12.23
CA GLU A 214 3.70 13.09 -13.27
C GLU A 214 2.15 12.96 -13.31
N ALA A 215 1.57 12.58 -14.45
CA ALA A 215 0.13 12.30 -14.54
C ALA A 215 -0.15 10.91 -13.93
N ALA A 216 -0.73 10.84 -12.73
CA ALA A 216 -0.89 9.60 -11.95
C ALA A 216 -1.08 8.33 -12.80
N ASN A 217 -0.10 7.41 -12.69
CA ASN A 217 0.19 6.23 -13.52
C ASN A 217 0.69 6.53 -14.94
N VAL A 218 1.87 7.17 -15.04
CA VAL A 218 2.67 7.19 -16.27
C VAL A 218 3.63 5.98 -16.29
N GLY A 219 3.11 4.82 -16.68
CA GLY A 219 3.80 4.06 -17.70
C GLY A 219 3.17 4.49 -19.03
N TYR A 220 3.97 4.68 -20.09
CA TYR A 220 3.53 5.06 -21.45
C TYR A 220 3.43 6.56 -21.75
N GLN A 221 4.51 7.31 -21.49
CA GLN A 221 4.79 8.56 -22.20
C GLN A 221 5.56 8.29 -23.51
N SER A 222 4.81 8.12 -24.60
CA SER A 222 5.16 8.66 -25.91
C SER A 222 3.97 8.51 -26.87
N LEU A 223 2.98 9.39 -26.76
CA LEU A 223 1.99 9.60 -27.83
C LEU A 223 1.79 11.09 -28.03
N SER A 224 2.85 11.75 -28.52
CA SER A 224 2.74 13.05 -29.20
C SER A 224 1.92 12.99 -30.49
N HIS A 225 1.36 11.83 -30.85
CA HIS A 225 0.43 11.62 -31.96
C HIS A 225 -0.65 10.60 -31.56
N PRO A 226 -1.92 10.99 -31.29
CA PRO A 226 -2.98 10.02 -31.11
C PRO A 226 -3.31 9.40 -32.48
N LYS A 227 -2.59 8.33 -32.85
CA LYS A 227 -3.05 7.44 -33.91
C LYS A 227 -4.11 6.52 -33.31
N GLN A 228 -5.32 6.60 -33.89
CA GLN A 228 -6.51 5.78 -33.64
C GLN A 228 -6.53 5.03 -32.29
N VAL A 229 -7.31 5.58 -31.35
CA VAL A 229 -7.73 4.89 -30.12
C VAL A 229 -8.21 3.47 -30.47
N PRO A 230 -7.55 2.41 -29.99
CA PRO A 230 -8.04 1.05 -30.18
C PRO A 230 -9.44 0.93 -29.58
N LYS A 231 -10.37 0.30 -30.29
CA LYS A 231 -11.66 -0.10 -29.71
C LYS A 231 -11.40 -1.19 -28.67
N ILE A 232 -11.24 -0.79 -27.42
CA ILE A 232 -11.18 -1.71 -26.29
C ILE A 232 -12.62 -2.15 -25.97
N ASN A 233 -12.87 -3.45 -25.91
CA ASN A 233 -14.19 -3.96 -25.50
C ASN A 233 -14.53 -3.44 -24.10
N GLU A 234 -15.73 -2.87 -23.94
CA GLU A 234 -16.18 -2.35 -22.65
C GLU A 234 -16.15 -3.44 -21.58
N PRO A 235 -15.44 -3.24 -20.45
CA PRO A 235 -15.52 -4.18 -19.34
C PRO A 235 -16.93 -4.16 -18.75
N SER A 236 -17.38 -5.31 -18.22
CA SER A 236 -18.74 -5.50 -17.65
C SER A 236 -18.97 -4.77 -16.32
N PHE A 237 -18.09 -3.85 -15.94
CA PHE A 237 -18.13 -3.12 -14.68
C PHE A 237 -17.75 -1.65 -14.87
N ARG A 238 -18.24 -0.79 -13.99
CA ARG A 238 -18.04 0.66 -14.05
C ARG A 238 -16.82 1.06 -13.22
N LEU A 239 -15.61 0.87 -13.74
CA LEU A 239 -14.36 1.40 -13.16
C LEU A 239 -14.44 2.91 -12.92
N ILE A 240 -15.18 3.59 -13.79
CA ILE A 240 -15.34 5.02 -13.80
C ILE A 240 -16.85 5.26 -13.76
N LYS A 241 -17.35 6.06 -12.80
CA LYS A 241 -18.77 6.50 -12.74
C LYS A 241 -19.18 7.37 -13.97
N GLN A 242 -18.35 7.45 -15.00
CA GLN A 242 -18.54 8.27 -16.19
C GLN A 242 -19.33 7.52 -17.28
N ALA A 243 -20.14 8.30 -18.00
CA ALA A 243 -20.72 7.89 -19.25
C ALA A 243 -19.62 7.58 -20.29
N PRO A 244 -19.89 6.73 -21.30
CA PRO A 244 -18.98 6.53 -22.43
C PRO A 244 -18.52 7.86 -23.06
N GLY A 245 -17.23 7.96 -23.40
CA GLY A 245 -16.66 9.17 -24.02
C GLY A 245 -15.13 9.23 -24.00
N PRO A 246 -14.52 10.24 -24.65
CA PRO A 246 -13.07 10.29 -24.89
C PRO A 246 -12.20 10.24 -23.62
N ILE A 247 -12.66 10.81 -22.51
CA ILE A 247 -11.96 10.75 -21.23
C ILE A 247 -11.99 9.34 -20.66
N ARG A 248 -13.14 8.66 -20.71
CA ARG A 248 -13.27 7.26 -20.28
C ARG A 248 -12.40 6.35 -21.15
N ASP A 249 -12.35 6.57 -22.45
CA ASP A 249 -11.50 5.82 -23.36
C ASP A 249 -10.01 6.04 -23.05
N MET A 250 -9.61 7.29 -22.79
CA MET A 250 -8.25 7.63 -22.37
C MET A 250 -7.88 6.98 -21.03
N LEU A 251 -8.77 7.01 -20.05
CA LEU A 251 -8.57 6.38 -18.75
C LEU A 251 -8.52 4.85 -18.84
N ASN A 252 -9.32 4.24 -19.72
CA ASN A 252 -9.26 2.80 -20.00
C ASN A 252 -7.93 2.41 -20.67
N ILE A 253 -7.42 3.20 -21.62
CA ILE A 253 -6.10 2.98 -22.24
C ILE A 253 -4.98 3.11 -21.22
N ARG A 254 -5.04 4.16 -20.39
CA ARG A 254 -4.04 4.41 -19.34
C ARG A 254 -4.20 3.49 -18.12
N ASN A 255 -5.29 2.74 -18.07
CA ASN A 255 -5.69 1.97 -16.90
C ASN A 255 -5.62 2.81 -15.60
N GLN A 256 -6.28 3.96 -15.65
CA GLN A 256 -6.28 4.96 -14.60
C GLN A 256 -7.70 5.12 -14.05
N MET A 257 -7.86 5.16 -12.72
CA MET A 257 -9.16 5.43 -12.08
C MET A 257 -9.55 6.91 -12.24
N THR A 258 -8.55 7.80 -12.20
CA THR A 258 -8.68 9.23 -12.50
C THR A 258 -7.45 9.69 -13.28
N PRO A 259 -7.50 10.86 -13.97
CA PRO A 259 -6.35 11.34 -14.74
C PRO A 259 -5.12 11.72 -13.90
N ILE A 260 -5.26 11.82 -12.57
CA ILE A 260 -4.37 12.61 -11.70
C ILE A 260 -4.21 12.08 -10.26
N ALA A 261 -5.01 11.10 -9.83
CA ALA A 261 -4.86 10.47 -8.52
C ALA A 261 -4.28 9.06 -8.65
N GLU A 262 -3.28 8.79 -7.81
CA GLU A 262 -2.73 7.46 -7.57
C GLU A 262 -3.74 6.61 -6.79
N PHE A 263 -3.68 5.28 -6.97
CA PHE A 263 -4.69 4.34 -6.50
C PHE A 263 -4.91 4.33 -4.97
N ASN A 264 -3.87 4.17 -4.15
CA ASN A 264 -3.97 4.09 -2.69
C ASN A 264 -4.61 5.34 -2.10
N THR A 265 -4.21 6.51 -2.62
CA THR A 265 -4.80 7.79 -2.21
C THR A 265 -6.24 7.92 -2.72
N TYR A 266 -6.53 7.49 -3.95
CA TYR A 266 -7.86 7.52 -4.54
C TYR A 266 -8.86 6.58 -3.84
N ALA A 267 -8.39 5.43 -3.35
CA ALA A 267 -9.21 4.42 -2.71
C ALA A 267 -9.76 4.86 -1.34
N ASP A 268 -9.05 5.74 -0.63
CA ASP A 268 -9.59 6.46 0.54
C ASP A 268 -8.97 7.86 0.71
N PRO A 269 -9.43 8.86 -0.07
CA PRO A 269 -8.88 10.20 -0.04
C PRO A 269 -9.10 10.89 1.31
N VAL A 270 -10.19 10.55 2.00
CA VAL A 270 -10.52 11.11 3.31
C VAL A 270 -9.59 10.52 4.36
N ALA A 271 -9.35 9.21 4.37
CA ALA A 271 -8.36 8.61 5.27
C ALA A 271 -6.96 9.19 5.01
N ALA A 272 -6.56 9.32 3.74
CA ALA A 272 -5.29 9.94 3.36
C ALA A 272 -5.18 11.36 3.90
N ALA A 273 -6.14 12.24 3.61
CA ALA A 273 -6.14 13.62 4.09
C ALA A 273 -6.06 13.71 5.63
N ARG A 274 -6.78 12.84 6.34
CA ARG A 274 -6.77 12.80 7.81
C ARG A 274 -5.39 12.42 8.38
N VAL A 275 -4.76 11.38 7.83
CA VAL A 275 -3.41 10.99 8.27
C VAL A 275 -2.39 12.10 7.97
N TYR A 276 -2.51 12.74 6.80
CA TYR A 276 -1.63 13.85 6.39
C TYR A 276 -1.78 15.05 7.34
N ALA A 277 -2.99 15.33 7.82
CA ALA A 277 -3.26 16.43 8.72
C ALA A 277 -2.48 16.34 10.05
N LEU A 278 -2.14 15.13 10.52
CA LEU A 278 -1.31 14.94 11.73
C LEU A 278 0.14 15.41 11.57
N THR A 279 0.58 15.70 10.34
CA THR A 279 1.90 16.29 10.07
C THR A 279 1.91 17.80 10.27
N SER A 280 0.73 18.44 10.28
CA SER A 280 0.57 19.87 10.50
C SER A 280 0.79 20.24 11.98
N PRO A 281 1.36 21.41 12.29
CA PRO A 281 1.34 21.94 13.65
C PRO A 281 -0.07 22.17 14.20
N LYS A 282 -1.04 22.48 13.32
CA LYS A 282 -2.46 22.63 13.64
C LYS A 282 -3.28 21.71 12.73
N PRO A 283 -3.52 20.44 13.10
CA PRO A 283 -4.18 19.46 12.22
C PRO A 283 -5.52 19.93 11.64
N HIS A 284 -6.33 20.67 12.40
CA HIS A 284 -7.63 21.17 11.94
C HIS A 284 -7.54 22.04 10.67
N THR A 285 -6.37 22.64 10.38
CA THR A 285 -6.15 23.50 9.20
C THR A 285 -6.09 22.74 7.88
N THR A 286 -5.79 21.44 7.92
CA THR A 286 -5.65 20.59 6.74
C THR A 286 -6.56 19.36 6.76
N MET A 287 -7.44 19.26 7.78
CA MET A 287 -8.47 18.23 7.84
C MET A 287 -9.43 18.33 6.65
N PRO A 288 -9.85 17.21 6.04
CA PRO A 288 -10.81 17.23 4.95
C PRO A 288 -12.19 17.72 5.46
N PRO A 289 -12.99 18.35 4.59
CA PRO A 289 -14.35 18.74 4.95
C PRO A 289 -15.17 17.49 5.33
N GLY A 290 -16.01 17.63 6.35
CA GLY A 290 -16.94 16.57 6.75
C GLY A 290 -17.93 16.24 5.62
N PRO A 291 -18.45 15.00 5.56
CA PRO A 291 -19.45 14.64 4.56
C PRO A 291 -20.68 15.55 4.70
N PRO A 292 -21.31 15.97 3.57
CA PRO A 292 -22.51 16.80 3.64
C PRO A 292 -23.61 16.06 4.41
N PRO A 293 -24.42 16.76 5.23
CA PRO A 293 -25.52 16.13 5.95
C PRO A 293 -26.51 15.48 4.97
N PRO A 294 -27.09 14.31 5.30
CA PRO A 294 -28.16 13.71 4.51
C PRO A 294 -29.27 14.73 4.24
N LEU A 295 -29.82 14.73 3.03
CA LEU A 295 -30.98 15.54 2.66
C LEU A 295 -32.10 15.37 3.71
N GLY A 296 -32.44 16.44 4.43
CA GLY A 296 -33.48 16.45 5.46
C GLY A 296 -33.00 16.32 6.91
N SER A 297 -31.69 16.18 7.16
CA SER A 297 -31.11 16.25 8.51
C SER A 297 -30.75 17.70 8.89
N GLY A 298 -31.05 18.10 10.13
CA GLY A 298 -30.76 19.44 10.63
C GLY A 298 -29.24 19.73 10.66
N ARG A 299 -28.86 21.00 10.51
CA ARG A 299 -27.46 21.43 10.63
C ARG A 299 -26.89 20.99 11.97
N GLY A 300 -25.83 20.18 11.97
CA GLY A 300 -24.98 19.98 13.16
C GLY A 300 -24.53 18.56 13.47
N ILE A 301 -25.04 17.52 12.79
CA ILE A 301 -24.57 16.14 13.02
C ILE A 301 -24.09 15.55 11.70
N PRO A 302 -22.78 15.30 11.51
CA PRO A 302 -22.28 14.64 10.32
C PRO A 302 -22.82 13.20 10.25
N PRO A 303 -23.17 12.70 9.06
CA PRO A 303 -23.71 11.35 8.91
C PRO A 303 -22.71 10.31 9.45
N PRO A 304 -23.16 9.31 10.20
CA PRO A 304 -22.36 8.13 10.49
C PRO A 304 -22.06 7.34 9.19
N PRO A 305 -20.87 6.75 9.04
CA PRO A 305 -19.73 6.84 9.95
C PRO A 305 -18.91 8.11 9.63
N SER A 306 -18.84 9.07 10.56
CA SER A 306 -17.92 10.20 10.47
C SER A 306 -16.99 10.17 11.67
N LEU A 307 -15.69 10.19 11.41
CA LEU A 307 -14.66 10.21 12.46
C LEU A 307 -14.53 11.65 12.99
N SER A 308 -14.47 11.80 14.31
CA SER A 308 -14.30 13.10 14.98
C SER A 308 -13.01 13.81 14.56
N SER A 309 -12.96 15.13 14.67
CA SER A 309 -11.72 15.90 14.50
C SER A 309 -10.67 15.50 15.55
N TYR A 310 -9.40 15.72 15.23
CA TYR A 310 -8.31 15.54 16.20
C TYR A 310 -8.32 16.65 17.26
N PRO A 311 -7.81 16.39 18.48
CA PRO A 311 -7.56 17.43 19.47
C PRO A 311 -6.63 18.52 18.93
N ASP A 312 -6.81 19.77 19.37
CA ASP A 312 -5.96 20.89 18.95
C ASP A 312 -4.53 20.80 19.50
N ASN A 313 -4.36 20.18 20.66
CA ASN A 313 -3.07 20.02 21.32
C ASN A 313 -2.67 18.54 21.32
N LEU A 314 -1.81 18.16 20.36
CA LEU A 314 -1.20 16.84 20.29
C LEU A 314 0.24 16.87 20.81
N SER A 315 0.70 15.79 21.44
CA SER A 315 2.04 15.72 22.05
C SER A 315 3.19 15.94 21.07
N LYS A 316 3.01 15.56 19.80
CA LYS A 316 3.97 15.83 18.72
C LYS A 316 3.30 15.73 17.35
N ARG A 317 4.03 16.18 16.32
CA ARG A 317 3.63 16.00 14.92
C ARG A 317 4.07 14.63 14.41
N LEU A 318 3.30 14.10 13.47
CA LEU A 318 3.63 12.89 12.76
C LEU A 318 4.82 13.13 11.81
N LYS A 319 5.88 12.32 11.92
CA LYS A 319 6.92 12.28 10.88
C LYS A 319 6.40 11.43 9.71
N PHE A 320 6.42 12.01 8.52
CA PHE A 320 5.82 11.41 7.33
C PHE A 320 6.78 11.46 6.15
N THR A 321 7.03 10.31 5.54
CA THR A 321 7.95 10.13 4.41
C THR A 321 7.19 9.55 3.23
N LEU A 322 7.09 10.32 2.16
CA LEU A 322 6.27 10.03 0.98
C LEU A 322 7.11 9.49 -0.18
N PHE A 323 6.67 8.40 -0.79
CA PHE A 323 7.20 7.83 -2.02
C PHE A 323 6.10 7.87 -3.09
N PRO A 324 6.01 8.98 -3.85
CA PRO A 324 4.95 9.12 -4.85
C PRO A 324 5.27 8.36 -6.15
N VAL A 325 4.32 8.30 -7.08
CA VAL A 325 4.52 7.72 -8.42
C VAL A 325 5.71 8.36 -9.14
N ASP A 326 5.98 9.64 -8.91
CA ASP A 326 7.10 10.39 -9.49
C ASP A 326 8.48 9.76 -9.24
N ILE A 327 8.63 8.99 -8.16
CA ILE A 327 9.86 8.23 -7.88
C ILE A 327 9.65 6.73 -8.06
N THR A 328 8.51 6.19 -7.63
CA THR A 328 8.26 4.74 -7.70
C THR A 328 8.10 4.25 -9.14
N GLY A 329 7.52 5.05 -10.04
CA GLY A 329 7.36 4.72 -11.46
C GLY A 329 8.67 4.57 -12.24
N LYS A 330 9.79 5.07 -11.67
CA LYS A 330 11.15 4.91 -12.24
C LYS A 330 11.81 3.58 -11.86
N HIS A 331 11.18 2.79 -10.99
CA HIS A 331 11.71 1.54 -10.49
C HIS A 331 10.99 0.38 -11.17
N VAL A 332 11.64 -0.15 -12.20
CA VAL A 332 11.05 -1.18 -13.06
C VAL A 332 11.72 -2.53 -12.87
N LEU A 333 10.94 -3.56 -13.17
CA LEU A 333 11.41 -4.92 -13.35
C LEU A 333 11.07 -5.36 -14.79
N THR A 334 12.11 -5.73 -15.55
CA THR A 334 11.94 -6.21 -16.92
C THR A 334 11.60 -7.71 -16.94
N ARG A 335 10.84 -8.16 -17.94
CA ARG A 335 10.56 -9.59 -18.16
C ARG A 335 11.87 -10.37 -18.32
N GLY A 336 12.83 -9.83 -19.08
CA GLY A 336 14.13 -10.47 -19.30
C GLY A 336 14.94 -10.66 -18.02
N ASP A 337 15.06 -9.62 -17.17
CA ASP A 337 15.76 -9.74 -15.89
C ASP A 337 15.04 -10.70 -14.94
N PHE A 338 13.70 -10.70 -14.96
CA PHE A 338 12.88 -11.61 -14.16
C PHE A 338 13.09 -13.06 -14.55
N ASP A 339 12.92 -13.38 -15.84
CA ASP A 339 13.06 -14.73 -16.37
C ASP A 339 14.47 -15.27 -16.16
N ALA A 340 15.50 -14.44 -16.47
CA ALA A 340 16.89 -14.81 -16.25
C ALA A 340 17.21 -15.09 -14.77
N SER A 341 16.63 -14.30 -13.85
CA SER A 341 16.84 -14.49 -12.42
C SER A 341 16.12 -15.72 -11.87
N LEU A 342 14.90 -16.03 -12.35
CA LEU A 342 14.09 -17.14 -11.85
C LEU A 342 14.45 -18.48 -12.48
N GLN A 343 15.00 -18.51 -13.70
CA GLN A 343 15.27 -19.74 -14.45
C GLN A 343 16.05 -20.80 -13.65
N PRO A 344 17.13 -20.48 -12.90
CA PRO A 344 17.84 -21.46 -12.08
C PRO A 344 16.98 -22.03 -10.94
N HIS A 345 16.06 -21.22 -10.39
CA HIS A 345 15.18 -21.63 -9.30
C HIS A 345 14.01 -22.49 -9.79
N LEU A 346 13.48 -22.18 -10.97
CA LEU A 346 12.47 -22.99 -11.64
C LEU A 346 13.05 -24.35 -12.07
N ALA A 347 14.27 -24.37 -12.61
CA ALA A 347 14.98 -25.62 -12.92
C ALA A 347 15.21 -26.49 -11.68
N ALA A 348 15.42 -25.87 -10.52
CA ALA A 348 15.54 -26.53 -9.23
C ALA A 348 14.18 -26.89 -8.57
N LYS A 349 13.05 -26.57 -9.22
CA LYS A 349 11.68 -26.79 -8.71
C LYS A 349 11.42 -26.08 -7.37
N SER A 350 11.87 -24.83 -7.25
CA SER A 350 11.62 -23.99 -6.09
C SER A 350 10.12 -23.62 -6.01
N PRO A 351 9.39 -24.01 -4.95
CA PRO A 351 7.95 -23.75 -4.86
C PRO A 351 7.59 -22.26 -4.90
N LEU A 352 8.41 -21.40 -4.26
CA LEU A 352 8.19 -19.96 -4.31
C LEU A 352 8.44 -19.40 -5.71
N ALA A 353 9.43 -19.93 -6.45
CA ALA A 353 9.72 -19.43 -7.79
C ALA A 353 8.59 -19.80 -8.76
N GLU A 354 8.02 -20.99 -8.64
CA GLU A 354 6.86 -21.42 -9.42
C GLU A 354 5.65 -20.51 -9.15
N TRP A 355 5.36 -20.22 -7.88
CA TRP A 355 4.23 -19.34 -7.52
C TRP A 355 4.44 -17.89 -7.96
N VAL A 356 5.63 -17.33 -7.73
CA VAL A 356 5.94 -15.95 -8.15
C VAL A 356 5.96 -15.83 -9.68
N SER A 357 6.49 -16.82 -10.39
CA SER A 357 6.44 -16.86 -11.85
C SER A 357 4.99 -16.83 -12.34
N ALA A 358 4.07 -17.56 -11.71
CA ALA A 358 2.70 -17.67 -12.20
C ALA A 358 1.96 -16.32 -12.24
N PHE A 359 2.06 -15.50 -11.17
CA PHE A 359 1.39 -14.20 -11.16
C PHE A 359 2.19 -13.09 -11.88
N MET A 360 3.52 -13.17 -11.88
CA MET A 360 4.35 -12.18 -12.60
C MET A 360 4.25 -12.36 -14.11
N SER A 361 4.26 -13.59 -14.63
CA SER A 361 4.05 -13.84 -16.06
C SER A 361 2.72 -13.27 -16.53
N ALA A 362 1.63 -13.48 -15.78
CA ALA A 362 0.34 -12.88 -16.09
C ALA A 362 0.37 -11.33 -16.08
N THR A 363 1.17 -10.75 -15.19
CA THR A 363 1.36 -9.28 -15.10
C THR A 363 2.12 -8.75 -16.30
N PHE A 364 3.20 -9.43 -16.71
CA PHE A 364 3.93 -9.08 -17.92
C PHE A 364 3.07 -9.25 -19.17
N ASP A 365 2.33 -10.33 -19.30
CA ASP A 365 1.44 -10.58 -20.45
C ASP A 365 0.37 -9.49 -20.55
N LYS A 366 -0.20 -9.09 -19.41
CA LYS A 366 -1.16 -7.99 -19.37
C LYS A 366 -0.51 -6.68 -19.80
N THR A 367 0.68 -6.38 -19.29
CA THR A 367 1.43 -5.16 -19.62
C THR A 367 1.74 -5.09 -21.11
N GLU A 368 2.24 -6.19 -21.70
CA GLU A 368 2.48 -6.34 -23.13
C GLU A 368 1.18 -6.16 -23.96
N SER A 369 0.05 -6.69 -23.48
CA SER A 369 -1.24 -6.53 -24.15
C SER A 369 -1.75 -5.08 -24.18
N LEU A 370 -1.36 -4.27 -23.20
CA LEU A 370 -1.74 -2.85 -23.11
C LEU A 370 -0.83 -1.98 -23.99
N CYS A 371 0.41 -2.40 -24.23
CA CYS A 371 1.38 -1.67 -25.05
C CYS A 371 2.17 -2.59 -25.98
N PRO A 372 1.55 -2.98 -27.12
CA PRO A 372 2.14 -3.93 -28.04
C PRO A 372 3.42 -3.45 -28.74
N GLU A 373 3.81 -2.18 -28.59
CA GLU A 373 5.06 -1.64 -29.12
C GLU A 373 6.30 -2.14 -28.36
N VAL A 374 6.12 -2.59 -27.11
CA VAL A 374 7.17 -3.21 -26.30
C VAL A 374 6.78 -4.67 -26.07
N SER A 375 7.65 -5.61 -26.44
CA SER A 375 7.35 -7.04 -26.39
C SER A 375 8.50 -7.88 -25.85
N SER A 376 8.20 -9.11 -25.44
CA SER A 376 9.15 -10.08 -24.88
C SER A 376 9.93 -9.49 -23.69
N ASP A 377 11.27 -9.57 -23.73
CA ASP A 377 12.16 -9.33 -22.60
C ASP A 377 12.18 -7.86 -22.16
N ALA A 378 11.82 -6.96 -23.08
CA ALA A 378 11.79 -5.52 -22.86
C ALA A 378 10.53 -5.05 -22.13
N VAL A 379 9.53 -5.91 -21.89
CA VAL A 379 8.32 -5.53 -21.16
C VAL A 379 8.68 -5.18 -19.71
N GLU A 380 8.32 -3.98 -19.29
CA GLU A 380 8.65 -3.44 -17.97
C GLU A 380 7.41 -3.34 -17.08
N VAL A 381 7.54 -3.79 -15.84
CA VAL A 381 6.53 -3.60 -14.79
C VAL A 381 7.10 -2.68 -13.74
N GLN A 382 6.38 -1.60 -13.43
CA GLN A 382 6.72 -0.72 -12.31
C GLN A 382 6.44 -1.45 -11.00
N VAL A 383 7.39 -1.43 -10.06
CA VAL A 383 7.28 -2.10 -8.76
C VAL A 383 7.29 -1.06 -7.65
N HIS A 384 6.09 -0.60 -7.27
CA HIS A 384 5.96 0.61 -6.46
C HIS A 384 6.27 0.36 -4.97
N ASP A 385 5.55 -0.59 -4.37
CA ASP A 385 5.58 -0.85 -2.93
C ASP A 385 6.95 -1.32 -2.42
N PRO A 386 7.69 -2.19 -3.15
CA PRO A 386 9.00 -2.65 -2.69
C PRO A 386 9.99 -1.51 -2.42
N LEU A 387 9.84 -0.34 -3.05
CA LEU A 387 10.73 0.80 -2.84
C LEU A 387 10.66 1.34 -1.40
N THR A 388 9.46 1.38 -0.81
CA THR A 388 9.26 1.85 0.57
C THR A 388 9.85 0.88 1.60
N THR A 389 9.68 -0.42 1.36
CA THR A 389 10.32 -1.47 2.15
C THR A 389 11.83 -1.39 2.02
N TRP A 390 12.35 -1.15 0.82
CA TRP A 390 13.79 -1.03 0.61
C TRP A 390 14.38 0.16 1.37
N TYR A 391 13.70 1.31 1.37
CA TYR A 391 14.08 2.44 2.22
C TYR A 391 14.18 2.04 3.69
N CYS A 392 13.24 1.25 4.23
CA CYS A 392 13.31 0.80 5.62
C CYS A 392 14.47 -0.18 5.90
N VAL A 393 14.96 -0.89 4.88
CA VAL A 393 16.12 -1.80 4.98
C VAL A 393 17.46 -1.06 4.89
N ASP A 394 17.50 0.05 4.15
CA ASP A 394 18.71 0.80 3.77
C ASP A 394 18.54 2.31 4.01
N ASP A 395 17.95 2.69 5.14
CA ASP A 395 17.60 4.07 5.49
C ASP A 395 18.83 4.95 5.77
N ASP A 396 19.96 4.32 6.09
CA ASP A 396 21.26 4.95 6.32
C ASP A 396 22.01 5.31 5.02
N ASN A 397 21.46 4.97 3.85
CA ASN A 397 22.10 5.25 2.57
C ASN A 397 22.02 6.75 2.20
N PRO A 398 23.17 7.46 2.09
CA PRO A 398 23.17 8.92 1.85
C PRO A 398 22.70 9.31 0.44
N LYS A 399 22.46 8.33 -0.45
CA LYS A 399 21.98 8.58 -1.81
C LYS A 399 20.48 8.90 -1.85
N TRP A 400 19.70 8.46 -0.85
CA TRP A 400 18.34 8.93 -0.66
C TRP A 400 18.32 10.46 -0.58
N LYS A 401 17.40 11.10 -1.31
CA LYS A 401 17.17 12.54 -1.23
C LYS A 401 15.71 12.83 -1.06
N PHE A 402 15.43 13.80 -0.21
CA PHE A 402 14.10 14.21 0.14
C PHE A 402 13.96 15.73 -0.01
N ASN A 403 12.81 16.17 -0.48
CA ASN A 403 12.33 17.51 -0.20
C ASN A 403 11.66 17.45 1.18
N GLU A 404 12.10 18.29 2.10
CA GLU A 404 11.62 18.25 3.48
C GLU A 404 10.53 19.29 3.72
N ALA A 405 9.57 18.95 4.58
CA ALA A 405 8.52 19.86 5.05
C ALA A 405 7.66 20.50 3.93
N GLU A 406 7.35 19.76 2.87
CA GLU A 406 6.41 20.22 1.83
C GLU A 406 4.95 20.21 2.35
N ASP A 407 4.17 21.25 2.05
CA ASP A 407 2.71 21.28 2.27
C ASP A 407 2.02 20.66 1.04
N LEU A 408 1.77 19.36 1.14
CA LEU A 408 0.98 18.60 0.17
C LEU A 408 -0.38 18.28 0.79
N ARG A 409 -1.47 18.59 0.08
CA ARG A 409 -2.85 18.31 0.53
C ARG A 409 -3.54 17.32 -0.39
N VAL A 410 -4.54 16.61 0.10
CA VAL A 410 -5.31 15.65 -0.68
C VAL A 410 -6.68 16.24 -1.02
N GLU A 411 -7.02 16.33 -2.30
CA GLU A 411 -8.36 16.71 -2.73
C GLU A 411 -9.34 15.56 -2.47
N THR A 412 -10.40 15.78 -1.69
CA THR A 412 -11.31 14.71 -1.26
C THR A 412 -12.68 14.74 -1.91
N THR A 413 -13.04 15.84 -2.57
CA THR A 413 -14.42 16.14 -3.02
C THR A 413 -14.57 16.31 -4.53
N GLY A 414 -13.54 16.79 -5.21
CA GLY A 414 -13.60 17.13 -6.63
C GLY A 414 -13.94 15.92 -7.51
N GLN A 415 -14.92 16.05 -8.40
CA GLN A 415 -15.38 14.93 -9.25
C GLN A 415 -14.24 14.28 -10.07
N TRP A 416 -13.28 15.08 -10.53
CA TRP A 416 -12.19 14.66 -11.42
C TRP A 416 -10.83 14.63 -10.72
N THR A 417 -10.72 15.37 -9.62
CA THR A 417 -9.47 15.64 -8.89
C THR A 417 -9.41 14.93 -7.55
N ARG A 418 -10.44 14.17 -7.20
CA ARG A 418 -10.43 13.37 -5.98
C ARG A 418 -9.22 12.45 -5.91
N GLY A 419 -8.53 12.46 -4.77
CA GLY A 419 -7.30 11.73 -4.51
C GLY A 419 -6.05 12.40 -5.09
N MET A 420 -6.18 13.53 -5.80
CA MET A 420 -5.04 14.29 -6.32
C MET A 420 -4.29 14.97 -5.17
N PHE A 421 -2.97 15.01 -5.27
CA PHE A 421 -2.17 15.88 -4.43
C PHE A 421 -2.20 17.31 -4.95
N VAL A 422 -2.58 18.23 -4.08
CA VAL A 422 -2.61 19.66 -4.34
C VAL A 422 -1.39 20.28 -3.68
N THR A 423 -0.63 21.02 -4.47
CA THR A 423 0.57 21.74 -4.03
C THR A 423 0.42 23.22 -4.39
N ASN A 424 1.01 24.09 -3.57
CA ASN A 424 1.08 25.52 -3.89
C ASN A 424 2.41 25.84 -4.58
N GLN A 425 2.36 26.20 -5.87
CA GLN A 425 3.53 26.65 -6.63
C GLN A 425 3.70 28.17 -6.65
N ASN A 426 2.82 28.93 -5.99
CA ASN A 426 2.93 30.38 -5.92
C ASN A 426 4.09 30.79 -5.02
N THR A 427 5.14 31.36 -5.61
CA THR A 427 6.33 31.86 -4.90
C THR A 427 6.10 33.19 -4.16
N ARG A 428 4.89 33.75 -4.18
CA ARG A 428 4.59 35.12 -3.74
C ARG A 428 3.97 35.27 -2.34
N ASP A 429 3.50 34.18 -1.72
CA ASP A 429 2.70 34.24 -0.49
C ASP A 429 3.38 33.66 0.76
N GLN A 430 4.72 33.66 0.82
CA GLN A 430 5.41 33.59 2.12
C GLN A 430 5.30 34.95 2.81
N LYS A 431 4.08 35.34 3.20
CA LYS A 431 3.88 36.44 4.13
C LYS A 431 3.89 35.83 5.53
N ASP A 432 4.78 36.34 6.37
CA ASP A 432 4.77 36.16 7.82
C ASP A 432 3.49 36.80 8.38
N ASP A 433 2.34 36.16 8.14
CA ASP A 433 1.08 36.63 8.70
C ASP A 433 0.99 36.11 10.14
N HIS A 434 1.37 36.95 11.09
CA HIS A 434 1.25 36.72 12.53
C HIS A 434 -0.21 36.77 13.03
N GLY A 435 -1.19 36.57 12.15
CA GLY A 435 -2.62 36.65 12.45
C GLY A 435 -3.25 35.26 12.62
N ASP A 436 -3.92 35.04 13.76
CA ASP A 436 -4.84 33.92 13.95
C ASP A 436 -6.06 34.07 13.02
N SER A 437 -5.92 33.63 11.76
CA SER A 437 -7.07 33.40 10.89
C SER A 437 -7.72 32.07 11.28
N GLU A 438 -8.84 32.13 12.00
CA GLU A 438 -9.61 30.96 12.49
C GLU A 438 -10.38 30.19 11.40
N ALA A 439 -10.11 30.42 10.11
CA ALA A 439 -10.79 29.74 9.02
C ALA A 439 -9.81 29.07 8.06
N ALA A 440 -9.94 27.75 7.89
CA ALA A 440 -9.31 26.98 6.82
C ALA A 440 -9.85 27.47 5.47
N GLY A 441 -9.17 28.46 4.87
CA GLY A 441 -9.54 29.08 3.60
C GLY A 441 -8.51 28.83 2.49
N GLU A 442 -8.88 29.18 1.25
CA GLU A 442 -8.06 29.04 0.03
C GLU A 442 -6.69 29.74 0.10
N THR A 443 -6.50 30.66 1.05
CA THR A 443 -5.29 31.49 1.21
C THR A 443 -4.33 31.01 2.30
N ASP A 444 -4.66 29.94 3.04
CA ASP A 444 -3.93 29.52 4.23
C ASP A 444 -2.87 28.43 3.94
N TRP A 445 -2.07 28.67 2.92
CA TRP A 445 -0.97 27.79 2.51
C TRP A 445 0.34 28.26 3.16
N MET A 446 1.05 27.35 3.83
CA MET A 446 2.42 27.58 4.34
C MET A 446 2.62 28.81 5.25
N THR A 447 1.67 29.16 6.12
CA THR A 447 1.98 29.99 7.31
C THR A 447 2.74 29.15 8.35
N GLU A 448 3.53 29.76 9.24
CA GLU A 448 4.44 29.05 10.17
C GLU A 448 3.71 27.96 11.00
N GLY A 449 2.43 28.16 11.30
CA GLY A 449 1.56 27.24 12.05
C GLY A 449 0.67 26.30 11.24
N ASN A 450 0.49 26.50 9.93
CA ASN A 450 -0.52 25.80 9.14
C ASN A 450 0.11 24.97 8.01
N GLY A 451 -0.68 24.08 7.40
CA GLY A 451 -0.24 23.20 6.31
C GLY A 451 0.47 21.94 6.78
N ASN A 452 0.57 20.96 5.90
CA ASN A 452 1.22 19.68 6.17
C ASN A 452 2.76 19.82 6.17
N ARG A 453 3.47 18.84 6.74
CA ARG A 453 4.94 18.78 6.77
C ARG A 453 5.39 17.40 6.29
N ILE A 454 5.51 17.24 4.98
CA ILE A 454 5.78 15.95 4.34
C ILE A 454 7.20 15.92 3.79
N ASN A 455 7.91 14.81 4.06
CA ASN A 455 9.22 14.56 3.47
C ASN A 455 9.06 13.72 2.21
N ARG A 456 9.11 14.34 1.03
CA ARG A 456 8.94 13.64 -0.24
C ARG A 456 10.26 13.08 -0.74
N CYS A 457 10.31 11.79 -1.04
CA CYS A 457 11.43 11.17 -1.72
C CYS A 457 11.50 11.64 -3.17
N VAL A 458 12.63 12.24 -3.55
CA VAL A 458 12.89 12.73 -4.91
C VAL A 458 14.03 11.98 -5.61
N ARG A 459 14.80 11.17 -4.86
CA ARG A 459 15.86 10.32 -5.42
C ARG A 459 16.12 9.10 -4.55
N SER A 460 16.26 7.94 -5.19
CA SER A 460 16.67 6.68 -4.58
C SER A 460 18.11 6.29 -4.91
N PRO A 461 18.77 5.46 -4.09
CA PRO A 461 19.92 4.69 -4.54
C PRO A 461 19.51 3.74 -5.68
N GLY A 462 20.42 3.48 -6.62
CA GLY A 462 20.33 2.30 -7.49
C GLY A 462 19.06 2.15 -8.34
N GLN A 463 18.43 3.25 -8.77
CA GLN A 463 17.21 3.27 -9.58
C GLN A 463 17.22 2.21 -10.71
N ASP A 464 18.27 2.20 -11.54
CA ASP A 464 18.40 1.28 -12.70
C ASP A 464 18.79 -0.17 -12.34
N THR A 465 18.98 -0.44 -11.05
CA THR A 465 19.41 -1.75 -10.55
C THR A 465 18.42 -2.38 -9.58
N PHE A 466 17.35 -1.65 -9.24
CA PHE A 466 16.45 -2.04 -8.18
C PHE A 466 15.72 -3.36 -8.45
N GLY A 467 15.15 -3.56 -9.64
CA GLY A 467 14.46 -4.81 -9.99
C GLY A 467 15.37 -6.05 -9.82
N ARG A 468 16.61 -5.97 -10.30
CA ARG A 468 17.61 -7.06 -10.12
C ARG A 468 18.01 -7.24 -8.65
N LEU A 469 18.15 -6.15 -7.89
CA LEU A 469 18.44 -6.21 -6.45
C LEU A 469 17.29 -6.88 -5.68
N LEU A 470 16.05 -6.52 -5.99
CA LEU A 470 14.83 -7.10 -5.43
C LEU A 470 14.81 -8.62 -5.64
N LEU A 471 14.97 -9.08 -6.88
CA LEU A 471 14.99 -10.50 -7.20
C LEU A 471 16.15 -11.23 -6.53
N LYS A 472 17.34 -10.63 -6.50
CA LYS A 472 18.49 -11.19 -5.79
C LYS A 472 18.25 -11.30 -4.28
N ARG A 473 17.48 -10.42 -3.66
CA ARG A 473 17.12 -10.54 -2.23
C ARG A 473 16.10 -11.65 -2.00
N ILE A 474 15.05 -11.71 -2.82
CA ILE A 474 13.97 -12.68 -2.66
C ILE A 474 14.44 -14.11 -2.97
N PHE A 475 15.21 -14.28 -4.05
CA PHE A 475 15.60 -15.60 -4.55
C PHE A 475 17.07 -15.94 -4.32
N GLY A 476 17.93 -14.94 -4.11
CA GLY A 476 19.36 -15.18 -3.90
C GLY A 476 19.69 -15.83 -2.56
N ALA A 477 20.88 -16.47 -2.58
CA ALA A 477 21.38 -17.52 -1.68
C ALA A 477 20.61 -18.82 -1.81
#